data_AF-A0A3S0QIT0-F1
#
_entry.id   AF-A0A3S0QIT0-F1
#
_cell.length_a   1.000
_cell.length_b   1.000
_cell.length_c   1.000
_cell.angle_alpha   90.00
_cell.angle_beta   90.00
_cell.angle_gamma   90.00
#
_symmetry.space_group_name_H-M   'P 1'
#
loop_
_entity.id
_entity.type
_entity.pdbx_description
1 polymer ?
#
loop_
_entity_poly.entity_id
_entity_poly.type
_entity_poly.pdbx_seq_one_letter_code
_entity_poly.pdbx_strand_id
1 'polypeptide(L)'
;MKRLAEKLAAVICLVGMAVGFKGNIISKRSFLSGRTFNDVSTIKKADSLVVPGNKYRTKVLIPDWKKAPNSYIFDIAQNSEGLLIPVKKAYAMWEGGGYLNGNGIPAGPVTADVLWEDAHGLIKSGTNYTLEIVGSGQSAKIKVPINKAKKGNAVVALKVNGEIYWSWHIWVTDDPTNGSTYKSFNNIKRMKADGTVEPIPDSDWKWMDRNLGALTGSMTSSDWNRNIGLLYQWGRKDPIPPLVTRGNDFYEVSGSAGRIRHRGAKNMTNAISIDDLRKFVLLSGAEVSSNMRLAVKNPLSLIYVNKDDNSGQAYYNNNVNLPVNWFGRSTSLPNNRLPELNLWSDNAQGKIETAYNTDDKAKPYRDKSPYDPCPNGWRIPSVLVANLASPSYTDDIRIDFSPFGVKTNMAKNIFETNKYHIIKPTDTGVPGFMTGFKVYPNIGFDLSAAGGNDMGIFPGTGQLIRGAHLGQYSDQHHIALWTATMTGILIRHRQ
;
A
#
# COMPACT_ATOMS: atom_id res chain seq x y z
N MET A 1 -32.69 29.58 47.09
CA MET A 1 -32.93 31.01 46.79
C MET A 1 -32.99 31.18 45.27
N LYS A 2 -34.20 31.13 44.69
CA LYS A 2 -34.86 32.20 43.89
C LYS A 2 -34.06 32.63 42.64
N ARG A 3 -34.43 32.13 41.43
CA ARG A 3 -35.39 32.69 40.41
C ARG A 3 -34.60 33.53 39.37
N LEU A 4 -34.87 33.61 38.05
CA LEU A 4 -36.00 33.32 37.14
C LEU A 4 -35.42 33.38 35.68
N ALA A 5 -35.69 32.46 34.75
CA ALA A 5 -36.61 32.53 33.58
C ALA A 5 -36.21 33.54 32.45
N GLU A 6 -36.44 33.34 31.15
CA GLU A 6 -37.62 32.81 30.44
C GLU A 6 -37.30 32.19 29.06
N LYS A 7 -38.18 31.29 28.63
CA LYS A 7 -38.37 30.75 27.26
C LYS A 7 -39.39 31.62 26.52
N LEU A 8 -39.33 31.67 25.18
CA LEU A 8 -40.53 31.84 24.34
C LEU A 8 -40.43 31.02 23.04
N ALA A 9 -41.59 30.61 22.54
CA ALA A 9 -41.84 29.54 21.59
C ALA A 9 -42.61 30.04 20.34
N ALA A 10 -42.98 29.08 19.47
CA ALA A 10 -43.92 29.09 18.31
C ALA A 10 -43.23 29.22 16.93
N VAL A 11 -43.27 28.25 16.00
CA VAL A 11 -44.35 27.46 15.34
C VAL A 11 -45.12 28.25 14.27
N ILE A 12 -45.11 27.74 13.02
CA ILE A 12 -46.13 27.70 11.92
C ILE A 12 -45.35 27.37 10.61
N CYS A 13 -45.45 26.22 9.93
CA CYS A 13 -46.51 25.53 9.16
C CYS A 13 -46.91 26.12 7.78
N LEU A 14 -46.65 25.29 6.75
CA LEU A 14 -47.46 24.93 5.55
C LEU A 14 -47.56 25.81 4.27
N VAL A 15 -47.09 25.21 3.16
CA VAL A 15 -47.82 24.82 1.91
C VAL A 15 -48.32 25.89 0.91
N GLY A 16 -47.77 25.82 -0.32
CA GLY A 16 -48.50 25.31 -1.50
C GLY A 16 -49.04 26.27 -2.58
N MET A 17 -48.88 25.80 -3.84
CA MET A 17 -49.61 26.14 -5.09
C MET A 17 -49.20 27.46 -5.79
N ALA A 18 -48.64 27.46 -7.01
CA ALA A 18 -49.13 27.02 -8.33
C ALA A 18 -50.18 27.96 -8.96
N VAL A 19 -50.14 28.04 -10.30
CA VAL A 19 -50.96 28.84 -11.26
C VAL A 19 -50.41 30.28 -11.46
N GLY A 20 -50.01 30.78 -12.63
CA GLY A 20 -50.25 30.40 -14.03
C GLY A 20 -51.12 31.47 -14.71
N PHE A 21 -50.54 32.41 -15.46
CA PHE A 21 -51.29 33.22 -16.44
C PHE A 21 -50.49 33.46 -17.73
N LYS A 22 -51.18 33.16 -18.83
CA LYS A 22 -50.85 33.41 -20.24
C LYS A 22 -50.96 34.91 -20.57
N GLY A 23 -50.19 35.37 -21.57
CA GLY A 23 -50.46 36.61 -22.29
C GLY A 23 -49.33 37.02 -23.24
N ASN A 24 -49.49 36.73 -24.54
CA ASN A 24 -48.54 36.95 -25.63
C ASN A 24 -48.26 38.43 -25.95
N ILE A 25 -47.00 38.76 -26.26
CA ILE A 25 -46.62 39.71 -27.33
C ILE A 25 -45.43 39.12 -28.11
N ILE A 26 -45.57 39.14 -29.44
CA ILE A 26 -44.66 38.59 -30.45
C ILE A 26 -43.57 39.61 -30.80
N SER A 27 -42.29 39.19 -30.84
CA SER A 27 -41.36 39.59 -31.92
C SER A 27 -40.16 38.63 -32.00
N LYS A 28 -39.79 38.32 -33.24
CA LYS A 28 -38.89 37.26 -33.73
C LYS A 28 -37.42 37.46 -33.31
N ARG A 29 -36.70 36.37 -32.98
CA ARG A 29 -35.68 35.71 -33.85
C ARG A 29 -34.87 34.61 -33.13
N SER A 30 -34.60 33.57 -33.93
CA SER A 30 -33.60 32.48 -33.85
C SER A 30 -33.65 31.43 -32.71
N PHE A 31 -34.24 30.30 -33.08
CA PHE A 31 -34.09 28.91 -32.60
C PHE A 31 -32.60 28.45 -32.57
N LEU A 32 -32.16 27.50 -31.74
CA LEU A 32 -32.58 26.10 -31.71
C LEU A 32 -32.37 25.43 -30.33
N SER A 33 -33.40 24.70 -29.93
CA SER A 33 -33.58 23.95 -28.69
C SER A 33 -33.08 22.50 -28.80
N GLY A 34 -32.51 21.98 -27.71
CA GLY A 34 -32.49 20.53 -27.46
C GLY A 34 -33.77 20.10 -26.74
N ARG A 35 -34.45 19.05 -27.24
CA ARG A 35 -35.38 18.23 -26.45
C ARG A 35 -35.30 16.76 -26.89
N THR A 36 -35.24 15.94 -25.84
CA THR A 36 -35.56 14.51 -25.66
C THR A 36 -36.75 13.99 -26.46
N PHE A 37 -36.76 12.70 -26.82
CA PHE A 37 -37.93 11.78 -26.67
C PHE A 37 -37.55 10.29 -26.82
N ASN A 38 -38.33 9.45 -26.13
CA ASN A 38 -38.32 7.98 -26.05
C ASN A 38 -39.04 7.29 -27.24
N ASP A 39 -38.88 5.95 -27.28
CA ASP A 39 -39.76 4.88 -27.80
C ASP A 39 -39.54 4.19 -29.17
N VAL A 40 -38.98 2.97 -29.07
CA VAL A 40 -39.50 1.61 -29.43
C VAL A 40 -40.09 1.27 -30.82
N SER A 41 -39.41 0.28 -31.46
CA SER A 41 -39.84 -0.74 -32.46
C SER A 41 -40.26 -0.27 -33.87
N THR A 42 -40.12 -0.98 -35.00
CA THR A 42 -40.02 -2.41 -35.34
C THR A 42 -39.34 -2.58 -36.73
N ILE A 43 -39.00 -3.82 -37.08
CA ILE A 43 -38.08 -4.32 -38.12
C ILE A 43 -38.62 -4.25 -39.57
N LYS A 44 -37.72 -4.02 -40.57
CA LYS A 44 -37.68 -4.74 -41.88
C LYS A 44 -36.31 -4.58 -42.59
N LYS A 45 -35.63 -5.70 -42.88
CA LYS A 45 -34.50 -5.88 -43.84
C LYS A 45 -35.00 -5.59 -45.27
N ALA A 46 -34.21 -5.20 -46.29
CA ALA A 46 -32.93 -5.70 -46.77
C ALA A 46 -32.24 -4.60 -47.63
N ASP A 47 -30.97 -4.29 -47.40
CA ASP A 47 -29.78 -4.82 -48.11
C ASP A 47 -29.30 -3.89 -49.23
N SER A 48 -28.31 -3.06 -48.88
CA SER A 48 -27.39 -2.43 -49.83
C SER A 48 -26.10 -2.10 -49.06
N LEU A 49 -25.05 -2.86 -49.36
CA LEU A 49 -23.70 -2.76 -48.81
C LEU A 49 -23.09 -1.36 -49.01
N VAL A 50 -23.23 -0.48 -48.02
CA VAL A 50 -22.30 0.65 -47.78
C VAL A 50 -22.19 0.85 -46.27
N VAL A 51 -21.00 0.70 -45.71
CA VAL A 51 -20.69 0.99 -44.30
C VAL A 51 -20.33 2.47 -44.18
N PRO A 52 -21.13 3.33 -43.51
CA PRO A 52 -20.65 4.66 -43.13
C PRO A 52 -19.81 4.50 -41.87
N GLY A 53 -18.50 4.67 -42.04
CA GLY A 53 -17.53 4.71 -40.96
C GLY A 53 -17.80 5.87 -40.03
N ASN A 54 -18.33 5.58 -38.85
CA ASN A 54 -18.08 6.39 -37.65
C ASN A 54 -18.09 5.46 -36.44
N LYS A 55 -16.92 4.86 -36.18
CA LYS A 55 -16.62 4.18 -34.92
C LYS A 55 -16.59 5.25 -33.82
N TYR A 56 -17.75 5.58 -33.25
CA TYR A 56 -17.79 5.98 -31.85
C TYR A 56 -17.38 4.76 -31.03
N ARG A 57 -16.06 4.53 -30.93
CA ARG A 57 -15.50 3.66 -29.90
C ARG A 57 -15.71 4.41 -28.59
N THR A 58 -16.88 4.23 -27.97
CA THR A 58 -16.92 4.23 -26.50
C THR A 58 -15.87 3.20 -26.09
N LYS A 59 -14.71 3.67 -25.65
CA LYS A 59 -13.73 2.83 -24.96
C LYS A 59 -14.47 2.29 -23.74
N VAL A 60 -15.03 1.08 -23.87
CA VAL A 60 -15.45 0.30 -22.72
C VAL A 60 -14.16 0.09 -21.93
N LEU A 61 -13.99 0.87 -20.87
CA LEU A 61 -12.85 0.75 -19.99
C LEU A 61 -13.05 -0.55 -19.20
N ILE A 62 -12.57 -1.66 -19.74
CA ILE A 62 -12.59 -2.93 -19.04
C ILE A 62 -11.61 -2.76 -17.86
N PRO A 63 -12.07 -2.84 -16.60
CA PRO A 63 -11.20 -2.65 -15.46
C PRO A 63 -10.09 -3.71 -15.47
N ASP A 64 -8.83 -3.28 -15.34
CA ASP A 64 -7.72 -4.20 -15.15
C ASP A 64 -7.75 -4.77 -13.73
N TRP A 65 -8.31 -5.97 -13.58
CA TRP A 65 -8.45 -6.65 -12.29
C TRP A 65 -7.11 -6.99 -11.63
N LYS A 66 -5.99 -6.94 -12.36
CA LYS A 66 -4.65 -7.09 -11.76
C LYS A 66 -4.32 -5.90 -10.83
N LYS A 67 -4.90 -4.72 -11.10
CA LYS A 67 -4.74 -3.49 -10.31
C LYS A 67 -5.74 -3.35 -9.16
N ALA A 68 -6.66 -4.31 -8.98
CA ALA A 68 -7.55 -4.32 -7.81
C ALA A 68 -6.72 -4.33 -6.50
N PRO A 69 -7.25 -3.85 -5.36
CA PRO A 69 -6.45 -3.69 -4.14
C PRO A 69 -5.99 -5.02 -3.53
N ASN A 70 -4.85 -4.99 -2.84
CA ASN A 70 -4.37 -6.10 -1.99
C ASN A 70 -4.82 -5.97 -0.53
N SER A 71 -5.29 -4.78 -0.15
CA SER A 71 -5.72 -4.48 1.20
C SER A 71 -7.02 -3.70 1.20
N TYR A 72 -7.82 -3.88 2.24
CA TYR A 72 -9.09 -3.18 2.42
C TYR A 72 -9.09 -2.50 3.78
N ILE A 73 -9.38 -1.20 3.80
CA ILE A 73 -9.68 -0.46 5.03
C ILE A 73 -11.15 -0.69 5.34
N PHE A 74 -11.45 -1.02 6.58
CA PHE A 74 -12.80 -0.99 7.11
C PHE A 74 -12.84 0.02 8.25
N ASP A 75 -13.45 1.18 8.00
CA ASP A 75 -13.74 2.15 9.05
C ASP A 75 -14.86 1.62 9.95
N ILE A 76 -14.59 1.51 11.25
CA ILE A 76 -15.59 1.07 12.24
C ILE A 76 -16.78 2.04 12.36
N ALA A 77 -16.66 3.29 11.92
CA ALA A 77 -17.75 4.25 11.93
C ALA A 77 -18.78 4.03 10.80
N GLN A 78 -18.44 3.27 9.76
CA GLN A 78 -19.33 3.09 8.60
C GLN A 78 -20.54 2.19 8.91
N ASN A 79 -21.64 2.36 8.18
CA ASN A 79 -22.89 1.61 8.42
C ASN A 79 -22.89 0.14 7.91
N SER A 80 -21.82 -0.31 7.24
CA SER A 80 -21.69 -1.70 6.78
C SER A 80 -21.36 -2.64 7.94
N GLU A 81 -21.73 -3.92 7.80
CA GLU A 81 -21.37 -5.01 8.73
C GLU A 81 -20.14 -5.82 8.29
N GLY A 82 -19.55 -5.47 7.14
CA GLY A 82 -18.39 -6.20 6.60
C GLY A 82 -18.01 -5.77 5.19
N LEU A 83 -17.18 -6.59 4.56
CA LEU A 83 -16.67 -6.39 3.20
C LEU A 83 -17.12 -7.53 2.26
N LEU A 84 -17.20 -7.21 0.96
CA LEU A 84 -17.29 -8.20 -0.11
C LEU A 84 -16.06 -8.07 -1.00
N ILE A 85 -15.19 -9.08 -0.96
CA ILE A 85 -13.90 -9.06 -1.66
C ILE A 85 -14.01 -9.87 -2.95
N PRO A 86 -13.89 -9.25 -4.13
CA PRO A 86 -13.95 -9.99 -5.40
C PRO A 86 -12.75 -10.93 -5.56
N VAL A 87 -13.01 -12.20 -5.84
CA VAL A 87 -11.94 -13.18 -6.09
C VAL A 87 -11.29 -12.99 -7.47
N LYS A 88 -11.92 -12.20 -8.35
CA LYS A 88 -11.48 -11.96 -9.73
C LYS A 88 -10.02 -11.53 -9.85
N LYS A 89 -9.49 -10.80 -8.86
CA LYS A 89 -8.06 -10.44 -8.83
C LYS A 89 -7.17 -11.69 -8.82
N ALA A 90 -7.49 -12.69 -8.00
CA ALA A 90 -6.70 -13.91 -7.90
C ALA A 90 -6.62 -14.62 -9.26
N TYR A 91 -7.77 -14.81 -9.92
CA TYR A 91 -7.83 -15.41 -11.26
C TYR A 91 -7.02 -14.60 -12.28
N ALA A 92 -7.23 -13.28 -12.35
CA ALA A 92 -6.49 -12.41 -13.28
C ALA A 92 -4.97 -12.43 -13.08
N MET A 93 -4.50 -12.62 -11.84
CA MET A 93 -3.07 -12.76 -11.55
C MET A 93 -2.52 -14.12 -11.98
N TRP A 94 -3.28 -15.19 -11.79
CA TRP A 94 -2.84 -16.55 -12.15
C TRP A 94 -2.96 -16.86 -13.64
N GLU A 95 -3.83 -16.18 -14.40
CA GLU A 95 -3.98 -16.29 -15.87
C GLU A 95 -2.85 -15.59 -16.68
N GLY A 96 -1.66 -15.43 -16.08
CA GLY A 96 -0.51 -14.75 -16.72
C GLY A 96 -0.34 -13.28 -16.32
N GLY A 97 -0.94 -12.85 -15.19
CA GLY A 97 -0.76 -11.51 -14.64
C GLY A 97 0.56 -11.33 -13.88
N GLY A 98 1.25 -10.21 -14.15
CA GLY A 98 2.46 -9.83 -13.45
C GLY A 98 3.61 -10.82 -13.65
N TYR A 99 4.26 -11.21 -12.57
CA TYR A 99 5.41 -12.11 -12.55
C TYR A 99 5.07 -13.55 -12.15
N LEU A 100 3.80 -13.91 -11.93
CA LEU A 100 3.44 -15.29 -11.59
C LEU A 100 3.65 -16.25 -12.77
N ASN A 101 3.45 -15.78 -14.00
CA ASN A 101 3.52 -16.59 -15.23
C ASN A 101 2.75 -17.93 -15.11
N GLY A 102 1.60 -17.92 -14.44
CA GLY A 102 0.80 -19.12 -14.16
C GLY A 102 -0.07 -19.54 -15.35
N ASN A 103 -0.63 -20.75 -15.26
CA ASN A 103 -1.56 -21.31 -16.25
C ASN A 103 -3.03 -21.15 -15.83
N GLY A 104 -3.34 -20.13 -15.02
CA GLY A 104 -4.63 -19.98 -14.35
C GLY A 104 -4.72 -20.72 -13.01
N ILE A 105 -5.88 -20.57 -12.36
CA ILE A 105 -6.23 -21.33 -11.15
C ILE A 105 -6.89 -22.65 -11.61
N PRO A 106 -6.44 -23.82 -11.10
CA PRO A 106 -7.00 -25.10 -11.51
C PRO A 106 -8.45 -25.27 -11.03
N ALA A 107 -9.17 -26.22 -11.63
CA ALA A 107 -10.46 -26.65 -11.10
C ALA A 107 -10.27 -27.39 -9.76
N GLY A 108 -11.26 -27.26 -8.87
CA GLY A 108 -11.28 -27.93 -7.57
C GLY A 108 -12.16 -27.20 -6.56
N PRO A 109 -12.40 -27.77 -5.37
CA PRO A 109 -13.09 -27.09 -4.29
C PRO A 109 -12.40 -25.75 -3.95
N VAL A 110 -13.18 -24.67 -4.09
CA VAL A 110 -12.77 -23.31 -3.76
C VAL A 110 -13.29 -22.98 -2.36
N THR A 111 -12.40 -22.55 -1.47
CA THR A 111 -12.74 -22.14 -0.11
C THR A 111 -12.09 -20.81 0.24
N ALA A 112 -12.60 -20.16 1.28
CA ALA A 112 -11.99 -18.97 1.85
C ALA A 112 -11.95 -19.08 3.38
N ASP A 113 -10.90 -18.55 3.98
CA ASP A 113 -10.75 -18.50 5.43
C ASP A 113 -9.96 -17.28 5.90
N VAL A 114 -10.06 -17.00 7.20
CA VAL A 114 -9.16 -16.08 7.89
C VAL A 114 -7.86 -16.83 8.14
N LEU A 115 -6.82 -16.51 7.37
CA LEU A 115 -5.50 -17.11 7.53
C LEU A 115 -4.91 -16.77 8.90
N TRP A 116 -5.00 -15.50 9.27
CA TRP A 116 -4.64 -15.00 10.58
C TRP A 116 -5.35 -13.68 10.88
N GLU A 117 -5.56 -13.39 12.16
CA GLU A 117 -6.01 -12.10 12.70
C GLU A 117 -5.26 -11.80 14.01
N ASP A 118 -4.96 -10.53 14.28
CA ASP A 118 -4.23 -10.08 15.49
C ASP A 118 -5.15 -9.76 16.68
N ALA A 119 -6.45 -9.70 16.44
CA ALA A 119 -7.48 -9.59 17.45
C ALA A 119 -8.46 -10.76 17.25
N HIS A 120 -8.44 -11.74 18.15
CA HIS A 120 -9.28 -12.93 18.05
C HIS A 120 -10.77 -12.57 17.91
N GLY A 121 -11.45 -13.08 16.89
CA GLY A 121 -12.82 -12.74 16.53
C GLY A 121 -12.98 -11.33 15.96
N LEU A 122 -11.96 -10.80 15.30
CA LEU A 122 -12.05 -9.54 14.53
C LEU A 122 -12.93 -9.76 13.30
N ILE A 123 -12.71 -10.86 12.60
CA ILE A 123 -13.59 -11.33 11.52
C ILE A 123 -14.54 -12.37 12.11
N LYS A 124 -15.86 -12.18 11.91
CA LYS A 124 -16.92 -13.09 12.39
C LYS A 124 -16.99 -14.35 11.51
N SER A 125 -15.96 -15.19 11.59
CA SER A 125 -15.80 -16.41 10.79
C SER A 125 -16.56 -17.60 11.38
N GLY A 126 -16.77 -18.64 10.55
CA GLY A 126 -17.36 -19.91 10.97
C GLY A 126 -16.35 -20.85 11.63
N THR A 127 -16.74 -22.11 11.82
CA THR A 127 -15.85 -23.16 12.33
C THR A 127 -14.57 -23.25 11.48
N ASN A 128 -13.42 -23.43 12.13
CA ASN A 128 -12.10 -23.44 11.50
C ASN A 128 -11.80 -22.19 10.66
N TYR A 129 -12.29 -21.03 11.07
CA TYR A 129 -12.05 -19.72 10.43
C TYR A 129 -12.62 -19.60 9.01
N THR A 130 -13.58 -20.45 8.64
CA THR A 130 -14.18 -20.46 7.30
C THR A 130 -15.00 -19.21 7.01
N LEU A 131 -14.99 -18.79 5.73
CA LEU A 131 -15.73 -17.63 5.23
C LEU A 131 -16.65 -18.05 4.07
N GLU A 132 -17.81 -17.40 4.00
CA GLU A 132 -18.79 -17.62 2.93
C GLU A 132 -18.28 -17.03 1.60
N ILE A 133 -18.37 -17.81 0.52
CA ILE A 133 -18.17 -17.33 -0.85
C ILE A 133 -19.53 -17.22 -1.51
N VAL A 134 -19.87 -16.02 -1.98
CA VAL A 134 -21.11 -15.73 -2.70
C VAL A 134 -20.85 -15.64 -4.21
N GLY A 135 -21.72 -16.25 -5.01
CA GLY A 135 -21.54 -16.37 -6.46
C GLY A 135 -20.64 -17.55 -6.85
N SER A 136 -20.17 -17.57 -8.10
CA SER A 136 -19.39 -18.69 -8.65
C SER A 136 -18.27 -18.23 -9.59
N GLY A 137 -17.23 -19.06 -9.72
CA GLY A 137 -16.09 -18.80 -10.60
C GLY A 137 -15.43 -17.44 -10.33
N GLN A 138 -15.02 -16.76 -11.39
CA GLN A 138 -14.29 -15.49 -11.29
C GLN A 138 -15.15 -14.30 -10.81
N SER A 139 -16.48 -14.41 -10.86
CA SER A 139 -17.37 -13.34 -10.39
C SER A 139 -17.70 -13.43 -8.89
N ALA A 140 -17.27 -14.52 -8.24
CA ALA A 140 -17.52 -14.75 -6.83
C ALA A 140 -16.88 -13.68 -5.93
N LYS A 141 -17.42 -13.55 -4.72
CA LYS A 141 -16.91 -12.64 -3.70
C LYS A 141 -16.81 -13.36 -2.37
N ILE A 142 -15.75 -13.11 -1.62
CA ILE A 142 -15.62 -13.57 -0.24
C ILE A 142 -16.37 -12.57 0.65
N LYS A 143 -17.28 -13.06 1.49
CA LYS A 143 -17.96 -12.25 2.48
C LYS A 143 -17.14 -12.24 3.77
N VAL A 144 -16.75 -11.05 4.19
CA VAL A 144 -15.89 -10.81 5.36
C VAL A 144 -16.68 -9.98 6.38
N PRO A 145 -17.51 -10.62 7.22
CA PRO A 145 -18.24 -9.93 8.28
C PRO A 145 -17.29 -9.49 9.40
N ILE A 146 -17.44 -8.26 9.89
CA ILE A 146 -16.49 -7.64 10.81
C ILE A 146 -17.12 -7.39 12.19
N ASN A 147 -16.34 -7.63 13.24
CA ASN A 147 -16.68 -7.25 14.61
C ASN A 147 -16.25 -5.80 14.88
N LYS A 148 -17.19 -4.88 14.74
CA LYS A 148 -16.96 -3.43 14.91
C LYS A 148 -16.59 -3.01 16.33
N ALA A 149 -16.73 -3.89 17.32
CA ALA A 149 -16.25 -3.64 18.68
C ALA A 149 -14.72 -3.78 18.81
N LYS A 150 -14.03 -4.19 17.73
CA LYS A 150 -12.58 -4.42 17.71
C LYS A 150 -11.94 -3.65 16.55
N LYS A 151 -10.69 -3.24 16.76
CA LYS A 151 -9.77 -2.78 15.73
C LYS A 151 -8.62 -3.77 15.63
N GLY A 152 -8.03 -3.92 14.45
CA GLY A 152 -6.98 -4.89 14.22
C GLY A 152 -6.73 -5.15 12.74
N ASN A 153 -5.93 -6.17 12.51
CA ASN A 153 -5.54 -6.64 11.19
C ASN A 153 -5.90 -8.12 11.03
N ALA A 154 -6.30 -8.48 9.82
CA ALA A 154 -6.45 -9.86 9.42
C ALA A 154 -5.94 -10.08 8.00
N VAL A 155 -5.61 -11.32 7.66
CA VAL A 155 -5.40 -11.75 6.27
C VAL A 155 -6.42 -12.83 5.95
N VAL A 156 -7.17 -12.62 4.88
CA VAL A 156 -8.12 -13.59 4.35
C VAL A 156 -7.51 -14.25 3.10
N ALA A 157 -7.66 -15.57 2.96
CA ALA A 157 -7.07 -16.34 1.89
C ALA A 157 -8.15 -17.00 1.02
N LEU A 158 -7.93 -16.99 -0.30
CA LEU A 158 -8.64 -17.83 -1.26
C LEU A 158 -7.82 -19.10 -1.48
N LYS A 159 -8.45 -20.26 -1.31
CA LYS A 159 -7.83 -21.56 -1.48
C LYS A 159 -8.52 -22.39 -2.56
N VAL A 160 -7.74 -23.20 -3.27
CA VAL A 160 -8.24 -24.25 -4.17
C VAL A 160 -7.52 -25.54 -3.83
N ASN A 161 -8.28 -26.61 -3.59
CA ASN A 161 -7.74 -27.89 -3.11
C ASN A 161 -6.88 -27.73 -1.83
N GLY A 162 -7.25 -26.79 -0.95
CA GLY A 162 -6.52 -26.51 0.29
C GLY A 162 -5.27 -25.64 0.14
N GLU A 163 -4.83 -25.33 -1.08
CA GLU A 163 -3.67 -24.48 -1.34
C GLU A 163 -4.07 -23.01 -1.56
N ILE A 164 -3.28 -22.07 -1.06
CA ILE A 164 -3.54 -20.62 -1.19
C ILE A 164 -3.18 -20.13 -2.60
N TYR A 165 -4.15 -19.48 -3.25
CA TYR A 165 -3.95 -18.84 -4.56
C TYR A 165 -3.92 -17.32 -4.47
N TRP A 166 -4.52 -16.72 -3.45
CA TRP A 166 -4.35 -15.30 -3.18
C TRP A 166 -4.79 -14.98 -1.76
N SER A 167 -4.38 -13.82 -1.28
CA SER A 167 -4.71 -13.33 0.05
C SER A 167 -4.84 -11.81 0.05
N TRP A 168 -5.65 -11.30 0.96
CA TRP A 168 -5.90 -9.87 1.12
C TRP A 168 -5.75 -9.47 2.59
N HIS A 169 -5.14 -8.32 2.84
CA HIS A 169 -5.06 -7.74 4.17
C HIS A 169 -6.32 -6.91 4.46
N ILE A 170 -6.93 -7.16 5.61
CA ILE A 170 -8.09 -6.44 6.13
C ILE A 170 -7.60 -5.60 7.30
N TRP A 171 -7.77 -4.29 7.19
CA TRP A 171 -7.37 -3.34 8.22
C TRP A 171 -8.61 -2.68 8.79
N VAL A 172 -8.99 -3.11 10.00
CA VAL A 172 -10.17 -2.61 10.71
C VAL A 172 -9.71 -1.53 11.68
N THR A 173 -10.06 -0.28 11.40
CA THR A 173 -9.54 0.90 12.09
C THR A 173 -10.54 2.05 12.06
N ASP A 174 -10.25 3.17 12.73
CA ASP A 174 -10.79 4.49 12.39
C ASP A 174 -10.14 5.04 11.11
N ASP A 175 -10.78 6.05 10.50
CA ASP A 175 -10.34 6.67 9.25
C ASP A 175 -8.86 7.14 9.27
N PRO A 176 -7.96 6.49 8.50
CA PRO A 176 -6.55 6.86 8.44
C PRO A 176 -6.27 8.00 7.44
N THR A 177 -7.29 8.59 6.83
CA THR A 177 -7.09 9.57 5.75
C THR A 177 -6.62 10.93 6.25
N ASN A 178 -6.61 11.22 7.55
CA ASN A 178 -6.31 12.55 8.11
C ASN A 178 -4.80 12.84 8.26
N GLY A 179 -3.99 12.44 7.28
CA GLY A 179 -2.54 12.69 7.31
C GLY A 179 -2.12 14.00 6.66
N SER A 180 -0.82 14.22 6.68
CA SER A 180 -0.13 15.36 6.10
C SER A 180 -0.42 15.55 4.59
N THR A 181 -0.28 16.80 4.11
CA THR A 181 -0.29 17.16 2.67
C THR A 181 1.10 17.54 2.15
N TYR A 182 2.16 17.20 2.88
CA TYR A 182 3.52 17.62 2.57
C TYR A 182 4.06 17.01 1.27
N LYS A 183 4.71 17.88 0.50
CA LYS A 183 5.48 17.56 -0.70
C LYS A 183 6.91 18.04 -0.48
N SER A 184 7.87 17.12 -0.53
CA SER A 184 9.30 17.45 -0.45
C SER A 184 9.78 18.25 -1.67
N PHE A 185 9.20 17.96 -2.84
CA PHE A 185 9.44 18.63 -4.11
C PHE A 185 8.15 19.28 -4.62
N ASN A 186 8.19 20.52 -5.12
CA ASN A 186 6.98 21.25 -5.48
C ASN A 186 6.35 20.77 -6.80
N ASN A 187 7.17 20.44 -7.80
CA ASN A 187 6.70 20.16 -9.17
C ASN A 187 6.32 18.68 -9.39
N ILE A 188 5.57 18.10 -8.44
CA ILE A 188 5.10 16.71 -8.53
C ILE A 188 4.07 16.56 -9.64
N LYS A 189 4.25 15.54 -10.49
CA LYS A 189 3.36 15.21 -11.60
C LYS A 189 2.80 13.79 -11.44
N ARG A 190 1.69 13.48 -12.10
CA ARG A 190 1.16 12.13 -12.29
C ARG A 190 0.99 11.80 -13.77
N MET A 191 1.10 10.52 -14.11
CA MET A 191 0.74 9.99 -15.42
C MET A 191 -0.63 9.31 -15.32
N LYS A 192 -1.59 9.78 -16.13
CA LYS A 192 -2.92 9.18 -16.27
C LYS A 192 -2.88 7.88 -17.06
N ALA A 193 -3.97 7.12 -17.01
CA ALA A 193 -4.15 5.89 -17.77
C ALA A 193 -4.07 6.08 -19.31
N ASP A 194 -4.31 7.29 -19.82
CA ASP A 194 -4.16 7.63 -21.24
C ASP A 194 -2.73 8.04 -21.63
N GLY A 195 -1.80 8.08 -20.68
CA GLY A 195 -0.41 8.49 -20.86
C GLY A 195 -0.15 9.98 -20.64
N THR A 196 -1.19 10.79 -20.43
CA THR A 196 -1.05 12.23 -20.17
C THR A 196 -0.33 12.46 -18.84
N VAL A 197 0.65 13.36 -18.85
CA VAL A 197 1.36 13.79 -17.63
C VAL A 197 0.89 15.18 -17.24
N GLU A 198 0.46 15.34 -15.98
CA GLU A 198 -0.02 16.61 -15.44
C GLU A 198 0.52 16.84 -14.02
N PRO A 199 0.60 18.10 -13.54
CA PRO A 199 0.83 18.39 -12.13
C PRO A 199 -0.24 17.75 -11.23
N ILE A 200 0.13 17.33 -10.03
CA ILE A 200 -0.84 16.85 -9.03
C ILE A 200 -1.38 18.05 -8.23
N PRO A 201 -2.69 18.37 -8.31
CA PRO A 201 -3.29 19.41 -7.49
C PRO A 201 -3.08 19.14 -5.99
N ASP A 202 -3.01 20.19 -5.16
CA ASP A 202 -2.87 20.02 -3.71
C ASP A 202 -4.04 19.27 -3.08
N SER A 203 -5.25 19.39 -3.65
CA SER A 203 -6.44 18.64 -3.24
C SER A 203 -6.31 17.12 -3.41
N ASP A 204 -5.46 16.68 -4.34
CA ASP A 204 -5.31 15.27 -4.71
C ASP A 204 -4.12 14.61 -3.98
N TRP A 205 -3.32 15.39 -3.25
CA TRP A 205 -2.13 14.92 -2.58
C TRP A 205 -2.34 14.82 -1.07
N LYS A 206 -2.23 13.61 -0.54
CA LYS A 206 -2.37 13.36 0.89
C LYS A 206 -1.60 12.12 1.31
N TRP A 207 -1.22 12.10 2.58
CA TRP A 207 -0.67 10.94 3.27
C TRP A 207 -1.72 10.32 4.20
N MET A 208 -1.56 9.04 4.52
CA MET A 208 -2.25 8.49 5.68
C MET A 208 -1.65 9.08 6.95
N ASP A 209 -2.44 9.21 8.01
CA ASP A 209 -1.98 9.71 9.31
C ASP A 209 -1.10 8.70 10.08
N ARG A 210 -0.99 7.47 9.58
CA ARG A 210 -0.30 6.35 10.21
C ARG A 210 0.18 5.30 9.20
N ASN A 211 1.05 4.41 9.67
CA ASN A 211 1.53 3.27 8.87
C ASN A 211 0.41 2.29 8.55
N LEU A 212 0.52 1.59 7.42
CA LEU A 212 -0.43 0.54 7.02
C LEU A 212 -0.50 -0.56 8.10
N GLY A 213 -1.70 -0.78 8.62
CA GLY A 213 -1.98 -1.75 9.67
C GLY A 213 -1.79 -1.23 11.11
N ALA A 214 -1.39 0.04 11.29
CA ALA A 214 -1.31 0.66 12.62
C ALA A 214 -2.71 0.99 13.15
N LEU A 215 -2.91 0.98 14.46
CA LEU A 215 -4.22 1.32 15.05
C LEU A 215 -4.33 2.77 15.52
N THR A 216 -3.22 3.51 15.47
CA THR A 216 -3.16 4.95 15.80
C THR A 216 -1.92 5.56 15.14
N GLY A 217 -2.00 6.84 14.76
CA GLY A 217 -0.85 7.64 14.30
C GLY A 217 -0.08 8.32 15.43
N SER A 218 -0.61 8.25 16.66
CA SER A 218 -0.04 8.95 17.81
C SER A 218 1.14 8.19 18.43
N MET A 219 2.13 8.93 18.91
CA MET A 219 3.25 8.39 19.71
C MET A 219 3.04 8.49 21.22
N THR A 220 2.02 9.22 21.67
CA THR A 220 1.89 9.60 23.10
C THR A 220 0.49 9.38 23.69
N SER A 221 -0.54 9.15 22.86
CA SER A 221 -1.91 8.93 23.34
C SER A 221 -2.17 7.49 23.78
N SER A 222 -3.42 7.17 24.13
CA SER A 222 -3.86 5.78 24.27
C SER A 222 -3.51 4.97 23.01
N ASP A 223 -3.17 3.69 23.21
CA ASP A 223 -2.70 2.76 22.17
C ASP A 223 -1.42 3.16 21.43
N TRP A 224 -0.61 4.09 21.95
CA TRP A 224 0.68 4.49 21.36
C TRP A 224 1.61 3.32 21.02
N ASN A 225 1.48 2.18 21.73
CA ASN A 225 2.25 0.97 21.48
C ASN A 225 1.81 0.20 20.22
N ARG A 226 0.69 0.57 19.59
CA ARG A 226 0.12 -0.02 18.37
C ARG A 226 0.21 0.88 17.13
N ASN A 227 1.12 1.87 17.15
CA ASN A 227 1.35 2.78 16.03
C ASN A 227 2.42 2.31 15.00
N ILE A 228 2.97 1.10 15.19
CA ILE A 228 4.06 0.56 14.36
C ILE A 228 3.56 0.20 12.95
N GLY A 229 2.39 -0.45 12.87
CA GLY A 229 1.89 -1.05 11.64
C GLY A 229 2.41 -2.47 11.41
N LEU A 230 2.28 -2.95 10.18
CA LEU A 230 2.74 -4.27 9.75
C LEU A 230 4.03 -4.16 8.95
N LEU A 231 4.80 -5.25 8.92
CA LEU A 231 6.05 -5.32 8.18
C LEU A 231 5.80 -5.93 6.80
N TYR A 232 6.62 -5.54 5.83
CA TYR A 232 6.56 -6.08 4.48
C TYR A 232 7.97 -6.37 3.97
N GLN A 233 8.12 -7.51 3.29
CA GLN A 233 9.32 -7.78 2.52
C GLN A 233 9.18 -7.11 1.15
N TRP A 234 10.13 -6.25 0.78
CA TRP A 234 10.02 -5.39 -0.41
C TRP A 234 9.57 -6.15 -1.66
N GLY A 235 8.54 -5.64 -2.33
CA GLY A 235 7.93 -6.25 -3.51
C GLY A 235 6.84 -7.30 -3.24
N ARG A 236 6.53 -7.62 -1.97
CA ARG A 236 5.40 -8.48 -1.60
C ARG A 236 4.17 -7.68 -1.19
N LYS A 237 3.00 -8.28 -1.41
CA LYS A 237 1.71 -7.71 -1.00
C LYS A 237 1.30 -8.09 0.43
N ASP A 238 1.84 -9.21 0.94
CA ASP A 238 1.36 -9.84 2.16
C ASP A 238 2.07 -9.29 3.39
N PRO A 239 1.33 -8.85 4.42
CA PRO A 239 1.93 -8.35 5.65
C PRO A 239 2.48 -9.45 6.54
N ILE A 240 3.54 -9.11 7.26
CA ILE A 240 4.16 -9.88 8.33
C ILE A 240 3.91 -9.14 9.65
N PRO A 241 3.17 -9.71 10.61
CA PRO A 241 2.96 -9.07 11.90
C PRO A 241 4.26 -9.04 12.70
N PRO A 242 4.64 -7.92 13.35
CA PRO A 242 5.81 -7.89 14.22
C PRO A 242 5.68 -8.80 15.45
N LEU A 243 4.44 -9.09 15.89
CA LEU A 243 4.12 -9.92 17.06
C LEU A 243 4.72 -9.39 18.38
N VAL A 244 5.09 -8.12 18.38
CA VAL A 244 5.52 -7.35 19.54
C VAL A 244 5.04 -5.91 19.37
N THR A 245 4.51 -5.32 20.44
CA THR A 245 4.13 -3.91 20.48
C THR A 245 5.29 -3.06 20.98
N ARG A 246 5.22 -1.72 20.86
CA ARG A 246 6.33 -0.85 21.32
C ARG A 246 6.67 -1.04 22.82
N GLY A 247 5.69 -1.44 23.63
CA GLY A 247 5.86 -1.71 25.07
C GLY A 247 6.57 -3.03 25.39
N ASN A 248 7.16 -3.72 24.39
CA ASN A 248 7.73 -5.06 24.52
C ASN A 248 6.69 -6.12 24.96
N ASP A 249 5.43 -5.89 24.60
CA ASP A 249 4.35 -6.86 24.82
C ASP A 249 4.20 -7.76 23.59
N PHE A 250 4.37 -9.06 23.80
CA PHE A 250 4.38 -10.08 22.75
C PHE A 250 2.98 -10.65 22.53
N TYR A 251 2.30 -10.12 21.51
CA TYR A 251 0.98 -10.60 21.10
C TYR A 251 1.07 -11.81 20.17
N GLU A 252 -0.09 -12.38 19.83
CA GLU A 252 -0.21 -13.50 18.90
C GLU A 252 -1.17 -13.16 17.78
N VAL A 253 -1.02 -13.86 16.65
CA VAL A 253 -2.08 -13.95 15.65
C VAL A 253 -2.66 -15.36 15.65
N SER A 254 -3.94 -15.47 15.35
CA SER A 254 -4.67 -16.74 15.29
C SER A 254 -5.49 -16.84 14.00
N GLY A 255 -5.64 -18.04 13.45
CA GLY A 255 -6.45 -18.27 12.26
C GLY A 255 -6.34 -19.70 11.75
N SER A 256 -6.65 -19.91 10.46
CA SER A 256 -6.45 -21.20 9.81
C SER A 256 -4.97 -21.63 9.76
N ALA A 257 -4.03 -20.69 9.93
CA ALA A 257 -2.60 -20.97 10.11
C ALA A 257 -2.22 -21.47 11.52
N GLY A 258 -3.17 -21.55 12.46
CA GLY A 258 -2.92 -21.85 13.86
C GLY A 258 -2.54 -20.60 14.67
N ARG A 259 -1.94 -20.81 15.84
CA ARG A 259 -1.46 -19.73 16.72
C ARG A 259 0.00 -19.43 16.41
N ILE A 260 0.28 -18.22 15.96
CA ILE A 260 1.63 -17.79 15.58
C ILE A 260 2.10 -16.71 16.56
N ARG A 261 3.32 -16.87 17.08
CA ARG A 261 3.89 -15.99 18.11
C ARG A 261 5.31 -15.57 17.80
N HIS A 262 5.73 -14.45 18.37
CA HIS A 262 7.13 -14.05 18.36
C HIS A 262 7.97 -15.05 19.17
N ARG A 263 9.22 -15.32 18.76
CA ARG A 263 10.14 -16.23 19.50
C ARG A 263 10.35 -15.86 20.98
N GLY A 264 10.22 -14.57 21.29
CA GLY A 264 10.39 -14.01 22.63
C GLY A 264 9.13 -14.11 23.51
N ALA A 265 8.03 -14.65 22.98
CA ALA A 265 6.82 -14.85 23.77
C ALA A 265 7.06 -15.91 24.86
N LYS A 266 6.56 -15.63 26.07
CA LYS A 266 6.73 -16.53 27.22
C LYS A 266 5.91 -17.82 27.11
N ASN A 267 4.74 -17.76 26.47
CA ASN A 267 3.86 -18.92 26.29
C ASN A 267 3.86 -19.35 24.83
N MET A 268 4.41 -20.53 24.57
CA MET A 268 4.46 -21.16 23.24
C MET A 268 3.62 -22.44 23.17
N THR A 269 2.80 -22.76 24.18
CA THR A 269 1.95 -23.96 24.17
C THR A 269 1.04 -23.92 22.96
N ASN A 270 1.08 -24.94 22.09
CA ASN A 270 0.31 -25.03 20.84
C ASN A 270 0.47 -23.81 19.92
N ALA A 271 1.63 -23.15 19.96
CA ALA A 271 1.96 -22.03 19.08
C ALA A 271 3.22 -22.36 18.27
N ILE A 272 3.30 -21.75 17.08
CA ILE A 272 4.47 -21.84 16.20
C ILE A 272 5.19 -20.49 16.25
N SER A 273 6.52 -20.50 16.32
CA SER A 273 7.29 -19.27 16.19
C SER A 273 7.18 -18.75 14.75
N ILE A 274 6.96 -17.45 14.58
CA ILE A 274 6.97 -16.84 13.24
C ILE A 274 8.29 -17.10 12.48
N ASP A 275 9.39 -17.28 13.20
CA ASP A 275 10.70 -17.59 12.65
C ASP A 275 10.75 -18.99 12.01
N ASP A 276 9.92 -19.94 12.45
CA ASP A 276 9.85 -21.30 11.90
C ASP A 276 9.07 -21.34 10.59
N LEU A 277 8.32 -20.27 10.28
CA LEU A 277 7.59 -20.15 9.02
C LEU A 277 8.48 -19.71 7.85
N ARG A 278 9.74 -19.32 8.11
CA ARG A 278 10.67 -18.85 7.07
C ARG A 278 10.90 -19.93 6.01
N LYS A 279 11.03 -19.50 4.75
CA LYS A 279 11.36 -20.36 3.60
C LYS A 279 12.74 -20.02 3.07
N PHE A 280 13.51 -21.07 2.77
CA PHE A 280 14.83 -20.95 2.15
C PHE A 280 14.80 -21.65 0.79
N VAL A 281 15.17 -20.91 -0.26
CA VAL A 281 15.23 -21.38 -1.65
C VAL A 281 16.69 -21.39 -2.09
N LEU A 282 17.13 -22.46 -2.76
CA LEU A 282 18.48 -22.52 -3.33
C LEU A 282 18.60 -21.60 -4.55
N LEU A 283 19.77 -21.02 -4.77
CA LEU A 283 20.03 -20.02 -5.81
C LEU A 283 19.69 -20.51 -7.22
N SER A 284 20.00 -21.77 -7.52
CA SER A 284 19.70 -22.47 -8.78
C SER A 284 18.20 -22.59 -9.08
N GLY A 285 17.35 -22.59 -8.04
CA GLY A 285 15.89 -22.62 -8.17
C GLY A 285 15.21 -21.27 -7.92
N ALA A 286 15.97 -20.23 -7.56
CA ALA A 286 15.46 -18.93 -7.17
C ALA A 286 15.17 -18.05 -8.39
N GLU A 287 14.14 -18.41 -9.15
CA GLU A 287 13.61 -17.59 -10.25
C GLU A 287 12.44 -16.72 -9.77
N VAL A 288 12.32 -15.51 -10.34
CA VAL A 288 11.28 -14.53 -10.01
C VAL A 288 9.90 -15.19 -10.04
N SER A 289 9.54 -15.89 -11.10
CA SER A 289 8.19 -16.49 -11.20
C SER A 289 7.93 -17.56 -10.15
N SER A 290 8.90 -18.44 -9.90
CA SER A 290 8.83 -19.48 -8.87
C SER A 290 8.68 -18.88 -7.47
N ASN A 291 9.50 -17.89 -7.13
CA ASN A 291 9.47 -17.28 -5.81
C ASN A 291 8.22 -16.42 -5.61
N MET A 292 7.72 -15.73 -6.64
CA MET A 292 6.45 -15.01 -6.57
C MET A 292 5.27 -15.96 -6.29
N ARG A 293 5.24 -17.15 -6.90
CA ARG A 293 4.24 -18.19 -6.56
C ARG A 293 4.42 -18.71 -5.14
N LEU A 294 5.65 -18.94 -4.71
CA LEU A 294 5.95 -19.35 -3.33
C LEU A 294 5.45 -18.32 -2.32
N ALA A 295 5.66 -17.03 -2.58
CA ALA A 295 5.20 -15.92 -1.74
C ALA A 295 3.68 -15.87 -1.62
N VAL A 296 2.96 -16.03 -2.74
CA VAL A 296 1.48 -16.08 -2.75
C VAL A 296 0.96 -17.27 -1.95
N LYS A 297 1.60 -18.43 -2.09
CA LYS A 297 1.22 -19.65 -1.38
C LYS A 297 1.56 -19.62 0.11
N ASN A 298 2.44 -18.71 0.54
CA ASN A 298 2.91 -18.60 1.93
C ASN A 298 2.88 -17.15 2.43
N PRO A 299 1.69 -16.54 2.65
CA PRO A 299 1.58 -15.12 2.98
C PRO A 299 2.38 -14.70 4.23
N LEU A 300 2.39 -15.54 5.27
CA LEU A 300 3.09 -15.27 6.55
C LEU A 300 4.59 -15.58 6.55
N SER A 301 5.12 -16.20 5.49
CA SER A 301 6.52 -16.67 5.48
C SER A 301 7.44 -15.62 4.87
N LEU A 302 8.52 -15.24 5.57
CA LEU A 302 9.64 -14.56 4.92
C LEU A 302 10.38 -15.55 4.02
N ILE A 303 10.78 -15.10 2.83
CA ILE A 303 11.51 -15.92 1.86
C ILE A 303 12.94 -15.42 1.76
N TYR A 304 13.89 -16.35 1.74
CA TYR A 304 15.31 -16.07 1.62
C TYR A 304 15.94 -16.98 0.58
N VAL A 305 16.96 -16.46 -0.11
CA VAL A 305 17.74 -17.23 -1.08
C VAL A 305 19.08 -17.65 -0.47
N ASN A 306 19.37 -18.95 -0.52
CA ASN A 306 20.62 -19.54 -0.09
C ASN A 306 21.48 -19.93 -1.27
N LYS A 307 22.78 -20.07 -1.04
CA LYS A 307 23.69 -20.75 -1.97
C LYS A 307 23.20 -22.17 -2.23
N ASP A 308 23.64 -22.75 -3.35
CA ASP A 308 23.20 -24.09 -3.77
C ASP A 308 23.66 -25.22 -2.84
N ASP A 309 24.78 -25.03 -2.15
CA ASP A 309 25.25 -25.91 -1.07
C ASP A 309 24.50 -25.70 0.26
N ASN A 310 23.52 -24.81 0.27
CA ASN A 310 22.73 -24.40 1.43
C ASN A 310 23.54 -23.78 2.58
N SER A 311 24.79 -23.35 2.36
CA SER A 311 25.69 -22.81 3.40
C SER A 311 25.34 -21.38 3.88
N GLY A 312 24.20 -20.83 3.46
CA GLY A 312 23.71 -19.51 3.88
C GLY A 312 23.36 -18.58 2.71
N GLN A 313 23.25 -17.28 2.98
CA GLN A 313 22.82 -16.24 2.02
C GLN A 313 23.59 -16.32 0.70
N ALA A 314 22.84 -16.31 -0.42
CA ALA A 314 23.40 -16.17 -1.76
C ALA A 314 23.75 -14.72 -2.09
N TYR A 315 24.74 -14.53 -2.96
CA TYR A 315 25.19 -13.22 -3.40
C TYR A 315 25.28 -13.17 -4.93
N TYR A 316 24.88 -12.05 -5.54
CA TYR A 316 25.09 -11.84 -6.97
C TYR A 316 26.60 -11.75 -7.24
N ASN A 317 27.06 -12.48 -8.26
CA ASN A 317 28.48 -12.55 -8.65
C ASN A 317 29.43 -12.89 -7.49
N ASN A 318 28.95 -13.64 -6.49
CA ASN A 318 29.68 -13.96 -5.25
C ASN A 318 30.22 -12.73 -4.48
N ASN A 319 29.64 -11.54 -4.69
CA ASN A 319 30.04 -10.33 -3.99
C ASN A 319 29.20 -10.14 -2.73
N VAL A 320 29.83 -10.16 -1.56
CA VAL A 320 29.16 -10.04 -0.24
C VAL A 320 28.35 -8.74 -0.07
N ASN A 321 28.64 -7.70 -0.86
CA ASN A 321 27.90 -6.45 -0.85
C ASN A 321 26.59 -6.50 -1.68
N LEU A 322 26.37 -7.60 -2.41
CA LEU A 322 25.23 -7.79 -3.31
C LEU A 322 24.40 -9.03 -2.91
N PRO A 323 23.74 -9.01 -1.73
CA PRO A 323 22.88 -10.12 -1.33
C PRO A 323 21.74 -10.33 -2.33
N VAL A 324 21.46 -11.58 -2.67
CA VAL A 324 20.35 -11.94 -3.55
C VAL A 324 19.02 -11.64 -2.84
N ASN A 325 18.16 -10.91 -3.54
CA ASN A 325 16.81 -10.60 -3.08
C ASN A 325 15.95 -11.87 -2.98
N TRP A 326 14.88 -11.83 -2.20
CA TRP A 326 13.99 -12.99 -2.02
C TRP A 326 13.36 -13.47 -3.33
N PHE A 327 13.13 -12.57 -4.30
CA PHE A 327 12.59 -12.91 -5.61
C PHE A 327 13.65 -13.51 -6.55
N GLY A 328 14.93 -13.56 -6.17
CA GLY A 328 15.95 -14.28 -6.90
C GLY A 328 16.42 -13.60 -8.20
N ARG A 329 16.51 -14.39 -9.27
CA ARG A 329 16.99 -14.01 -10.60
C ARG A 329 15.85 -14.02 -11.63
N SER A 330 16.12 -13.39 -12.77
CA SER A 330 15.19 -13.34 -13.89
C SER A 330 15.88 -13.84 -15.15
N THR A 331 15.18 -14.65 -15.94
CA THR A 331 15.61 -15.04 -17.29
C THR A 331 15.43 -13.92 -18.32
N SER A 332 14.59 -12.92 -18.04
CA SER A 332 14.29 -11.82 -18.97
C SER A 332 15.01 -10.52 -18.65
N LEU A 333 15.54 -10.37 -17.44
CA LEU A 333 16.28 -9.20 -16.99
C LEU A 333 17.62 -9.61 -16.37
N PRO A 334 18.75 -8.96 -16.77
CA PRO A 334 20.01 -9.15 -16.08
C PRO A 334 19.93 -8.64 -14.63
N ASN A 335 20.79 -9.15 -13.75
CA ASN A 335 20.74 -8.89 -12.30
C ASN A 335 20.75 -7.40 -11.93
N ASN A 336 21.50 -6.57 -12.67
CA ASN A 336 21.59 -5.12 -12.44
C ASN A 336 20.33 -4.35 -12.85
N ARG A 337 19.40 -4.98 -13.57
CA ARG A 337 18.12 -4.40 -14.02
C ARG A 337 16.92 -4.97 -13.28
N LEU A 338 17.13 -5.77 -12.22
CA LEU A 338 16.05 -6.28 -11.38
C LEU A 338 15.18 -5.19 -10.69
N PRO A 339 15.64 -3.95 -10.43
CA PRO A 339 14.73 -2.88 -10.03
C PRO A 339 13.58 -2.63 -11.02
N GLU A 340 13.78 -2.93 -12.31
CA GLU A 340 12.75 -2.78 -13.35
C GLU A 340 11.61 -3.81 -13.24
N LEU A 341 11.72 -4.78 -12.32
CA LEU A 341 10.57 -5.58 -11.90
C LEU A 341 9.44 -4.70 -11.32
N ASN A 342 9.77 -3.52 -10.81
CA ASN A 342 8.80 -2.49 -10.46
C ASN A 342 7.65 -2.99 -9.55
N LEU A 343 8.00 -3.86 -8.58
CA LEU A 343 7.02 -4.62 -7.82
C LEU A 343 6.12 -3.74 -6.96
N TRP A 344 6.52 -2.53 -6.56
CA TRP A 344 5.72 -1.58 -5.80
C TRP A 344 5.48 -0.24 -6.53
N SER A 345 5.59 -0.21 -7.86
CA SER A 345 5.36 1.01 -8.68
C SER A 345 6.31 2.17 -8.42
N ASP A 346 7.61 1.93 -8.47
CA ASP A 346 8.61 2.99 -8.61
C ASP A 346 8.24 3.98 -9.73
N ASN A 347 8.29 5.27 -9.44
CA ASN A 347 8.02 6.34 -10.39
C ASN A 347 8.99 6.30 -11.57
N ALA A 348 10.25 5.94 -11.31
CA ALA A 348 11.28 5.71 -12.32
C ALA A 348 11.22 4.33 -12.97
N GLN A 349 10.30 3.46 -12.53
CA GLN A 349 10.14 2.09 -13.03
C GLN A 349 11.43 1.26 -12.95
N GLY A 350 12.29 1.54 -11.97
CA GLY A 350 13.61 0.92 -11.80
C GLY A 350 14.65 1.35 -12.83
N LYS A 351 14.35 2.31 -13.70
CA LYS A 351 15.25 2.74 -14.78
C LYS A 351 16.11 3.91 -14.33
N ILE A 352 17.42 3.69 -14.34
CA ILE A 352 18.43 4.70 -14.04
C ILE A 352 18.68 5.55 -15.29
N GLU A 353 18.80 6.87 -15.10
CA GLU A 353 19.20 7.82 -16.14
C GLU A 353 20.55 8.43 -15.78
N THR A 354 21.36 8.81 -16.78
CA THR A 354 22.71 9.36 -16.53
C THR A 354 22.69 10.74 -15.89
N ALA A 355 21.70 11.57 -16.24
CA ALA A 355 21.49 12.89 -15.66
C ALA A 355 20.14 12.89 -14.95
N TYR A 356 20.17 12.80 -13.62
CA TYR A 356 18.96 12.66 -12.79
C TYR A 356 18.76 13.79 -11.79
N ASN A 357 19.76 14.65 -11.53
CA ASN A 357 19.69 15.66 -10.45
C ASN A 357 18.99 16.98 -10.82
N THR A 358 18.33 17.06 -11.98
CA THR A 358 17.62 18.28 -12.43
C THR A 358 16.10 18.12 -12.31
N ASP A 359 15.38 19.23 -12.11
CA ASP A 359 13.92 19.24 -11.90
C ASP A 359 13.13 18.54 -13.03
N ASP A 360 13.60 18.63 -14.28
CA ASP A 360 12.97 18.00 -15.44
C ASP A 360 13.07 16.47 -15.45
N LYS A 361 13.94 15.90 -14.59
CA LYS A 361 14.17 14.45 -14.49
C LYS A 361 13.28 13.79 -13.44
N ALA A 362 12.65 14.57 -12.56
CA ALA A 362 11.67 14.06 -11.61
C ALA A 362 10.57 13.29 -12.34
N LYS A 363 10.43 11.99 -12.03
CA LYS A 363 9.48 11.11 -12.69
C LYS A 363 8.09 11.28 -12.10
N PRO A 364 7.04 11.22 -12.94
CA PRO A 364 5.68 11.34 -12.46
C PRO A 364 5.29 10.14 -11.62
N TYR A 365 4.37 10.37 -10.68
CA TYR A 365 3.62 9.31 -10.02
C TYR A 365 2.82 8.51 -11.05
N ARG A 366 2.78 7.19 -10.84
CA ARG A 366 2.12 6.21 -11.70
C ARG A 366 1.10 5.40 -10.91
N ASP A 367 0.24 4.69 -11.62
CA ASP A 367 -0.65 3.72 -11.00
C ASP A 367 0.13 2.68 -10.19
N LYS A 368 -0.50 2.20 -9.12
CA LYS A 368 0.03 1.12 -8.29
C LYS A 368 0.18 -0.19 -9.08
N SER A 369 1.15 -0.99 -8.68
CA SER A 369 1.44 -2.27 -9.29
C SER A 369 0.44 -3.32 -8.76
N PRO A 370 0.37 -4.50 -9.37
CA PRO A 370 -0.43 -5.60 -8.84
C PRO A 370 -0.01 -6.07 -7.43
N TYR A 371 1.23 -5.78 -7.00
CA TYR A 371 1.82 -6.25 -5.74
C TYR A 371 1.98 -5.16 -4.67
N ASP A 372 1.68 -3.91 -5.00
CA ASP A 372 1.63 -2.82 -4.02
C ASP A 372 0.60 -3.18 -2.92
N PRO A 373 1.01 -3.20 -1.63
CA PRO A 373 0.17 -3.66 -0.54
C PRO A 373 -0.88 -2.63 -0.11
N CYS A 374 -0.83 -1.39 -0.57
CA CYS A 374 -1.73 -0.36 -0.06
C CYS A 374 -3.20 -0.61 -0.45
N PRO A 375 -4.15 -0.07 0.33
CA PRO A 375 -5.56 -0.09 -0.02
C PRO A 375 -5.88 0.67 -1.31
N ASN A 376 -7.13 0.57 -1.78
CA ASN A 376 -7.59 1.36 -2.92
C ASN A 376 -7.45 2.86 -2.64
N GLY A 377 -7.06 3.65 -3.65
CA GLY A 377 -6.78 5.08 -3.50
C GLY A 377 -5.40 5.41 -2.91
N TRP A 378 -4.67 4.41 -2.39
CA TRP A 378 -3.35 4.57 -1.78
C TRP A 378 -2.28 3.75 -2.51
N ARG A 379 -1.04 4.19 -2.41
CA ARG A 379 0.14 3.50 -2.96
C ARG A 379 1.37 3.74 -2.11
N ILE A 380 2.37 2.89 -2.26
CA ILE A 380 3.66 3.07 -1.60
C ILE A 380 4.34 4.34 -2.18
N PRO A 381 4.87 5.23 -1.31
CA PRO A 381 5.58 6.42 -1.74
C PRO A 381 6.87 6.04 -2.48
N SER A 382 7.28 6.84 -3.45
CA SER A 382 8.40 6.54 -4.34
C SER A 382 9.35 7.71 -4.42
N VAL A 383 10.64 7.42 -4.53
CA VAL A 383 11.62 8.43 -4.95
C VAL A 383 11.28 8.85 -6.37
N LEU A 384 11.53 10.13 -6.70
CA LEU A 384 11.24 10.67 -8.04
C LEU A 384 12.22 10.21 -9.11
N VAL A 385 13.36 9.63 -8.74
CA VAL A 385 14.38 9.10 -9.65
C VAL A 385 14.90 7.77 -9.12
N ALA A 386 15.39 6.92 -10.01
CA ALA A 386 16.18 5.75 -9.63
C ALA A 386 17.67 6.06 -9.81
N ASN A 387 18.50 5.54 -8.91
CA ASN A 387 19.95 5.61 -9.00
C ASN A 387 20.59 4.29 -8.59
N LEU A 388 21.80 4.05 -9.07
CA LEU A 388 22.67 3.01 -8.58
C LEU A 388 23.32 3.53 -7.29
N ALA A 389 22.79 3.15 -6.13
CA ALA A 389 23.62 3.26 -4.94
C ALA A 389 24.71 2.17 -5.05
N SER A 390 25.95 2.63 -5.12
CA SER A 390 27.15 1.81 -5.27
C SER A 390 28.20 2.33 -4.29
N PRO A 391 28.99 1.45 -3.63
CA PRO A 391 30.08 1.89 -2.76
C PRO A 391 31.14 2.77 -3.46
N SER A 392 31.24 2.66 -4.78
CA SER A 392 32.19 3.43 -5.62
C SER A 392 31.57 4.66 -6.27
N TYR A 393 30.26 4.86 -6.13
CA TYR A 393 29.54 5.96 -6.76
C TYR A 393 29.13 6.98 -5.71
N THR A 394 29.17 8.26 -6.07
CA THR A 394 28.73 9.33 -5.16
C THR A 394 27.21 9.33 -5.13
N ASP A 395 26.62 8.96 -4.00
CA ASP A 395 25.17 9.05 -3.79
C ASP A 395 24.76 10.52 -3.63
N ASP A 396 24.50 11.18 -4.75
CA ASP A 396 24.20 12.60 -4.85
C ASP A 396 22.74 12.88 -5.23
N ILE A 397 21.85 11.88 -5.08
CA ILE A 397 20.41 12.10 -5.29
C ILE A 397 19.97 13.23 -4.37
N ARG A 398 19.19 14.15 -4.92
CA ARG A 398 18.63 15.26 -4.15
C ARG A 398 17.71 14.77 -3.04
N ILE A 399 17.84 15.39 -1.88
CA ILE A 399 17.02 15.05 -0.70
C ILE A 399 15.54 15.26 -0.98
N ASP A 400 15.16 16.35 -1.66
CA ASP A 400 13.77 16.64 -2.01
C ASP A 400 13.12 15.63 -2.98
N PHE A 401 13.91 14.80 -3.67
CA PHE A 401 13.37 13.71 -4.51
C PHE A 401 12.93 12.48 -3.72
N SER A 402 13.40 12.34 -2.48
CA SER A 402 12.82 11.37 -1.55
C SER A 402 11.47 11.90 -1.08
N PRO A 403 10.41 11.06 -1.04
CA PRO A 403 9.12 11.48 -0.52
C PRO A 403 9.15 11.76 1.00
N PHE A 404 10.23 11.33 1.68
CA PHE A 404 10.50 11.60 3.10
C PHE A 404 11.54 12.71 3.30
N GLY A 405 11.99 13.37 2.22
CA GLY A 405 13.02 14.40 2.27
C GLY A 405 12.49 15.74 2.79
N VAL A 406 13.37 16.50 3.43
CA VAL A 406 13.15 17.92 3.73
C VAL A 406 13.20 18.77 2.44
N LYS A 407 12.57 19.96 2.43
CA LYS A 407 12.52 20.87 1.28
C LYS A 407 13.89 21.51 0.99
N THR A 408 14.77 20.75 0.35
CA THR A 408 16.08 21.20 -0.12
C THR A 408 16.49 20.45 -1.37
N ASN A 409 17.02 21.17 -2.37
CA ASN A 409 17.61 20.59 -3.57
C ASN A 409 19.04 20.08 -3.34
N MET A 410 19.52 20.10 -2.09
CA MET A 410 20.82 19.59 -1.70
C MET A 410 20.94 18.10 -2.04
N ALA A 411 22.07 17.72 -2.64
CA ALA A 411 22.44 16.34 -2.87
C ALA A 411 22.74 15.60 -1.55
N LYS A 412 22.42 14.31 -1.48
CA LYS A 412 22.59 13.51 -0.26
C LYS A 412 24.01 13.49 0.27
N ASN A 413 25.01 13.28 -0.57
CA ASN A 413 26.43 13.37 -0.19
C ASN A 413 26.78 14.71 0.48
N ILE A 414 26.23 15.83 0.01
CA ILE A 414 26.46 17.17 0.61
C ILE A 414 25.72 17.28 1.95
N PHE A 415 24.50 16.76 2.03
CA PHE A 415 23.72 16.71 3.28
C PHE A 415 24.45 15.91 4.37
N GLU A 416 25.03 14.77 4.00
CA GLU A 416 25.85 13.92 4.89
C GLU A 416 27.18 14.60 5.26
N THR A 417 27.86 15.23 4.30
CA THR A 417 29.11 15.99 4.54
C THR A 417 28.91 17.09 5.58
N ASN A 418 27.78 17.80 5.51
CA ASN A 418 27.41 18.83 6.48
C ASN A 418 26.88 18.27 7.81
N LYS A 419 26.81 16.94 7.96
CA LYS A 419 26.29 16.23 9.13
C LYS A 419 24.84 16.59 9.48
N TYR A 420 24.04 16.97 8.51
CA TYR A 420 22.63 17.30 8.72
C TYR A 420 21.77 16.08 9.06
N HIS A 421 22.29 14.86 8.93
CA HIS A 421 21.63 13.66 9.46
C HIS A 421 21.73 13.54 10.99
N ILE A 422 22.56 14.35 11.65
CA ILE A 422 22.68 14.41 13.11
C ILE A 422 21.72 15.49 13.62
N ILE A 423 20.63 15.07 14.25
CA ILE A 423 19.63 15.99 14.79
C ILE A 423 20.13 16.55 16.13
N LYS A 424 20.14 17.87 16.25
CA LYS A 424 20.55 18.57 17.47
C LYS A 424 19.38 18.69 18.46
N PRO A 425 19.64 18.81 19.78
CA PRO A 425 18.57 19.04 20.76
C PRO A 425 17.86 20.40 20.64
N THR A 426 18.46 21.35 19.93
CA THR A 426 17.89 22.69 19.69
C THR A 426 18.12 23.10 18.23
N ASP A 427 17.35 24.08 17.75
CA ASP A 427 17.47 24.64 16.41
C ASP A 427 18.74 25.50 16.21
N THR A 428 19.58 25.67 17.23
CA THR A 428 20.78 26.51 17.18
C THR A 428 21.77 25.98 16.13
N GLY A 429 21.94 26.74 15.05
CA GLY A 429 22.80 26.35 13.92
C GLY A 429 22.27 25.12 13.16
N VAL A 430 20.96 24.91 13.15
CA VAL A 430 20.25 23.95 12.28
C VAL A 430 19.75 24.70 11.04
N PRO A 431 19.85 24.14 9.83
CA PRO A 431 19.29 24.76 8.63
C PRO A 431 17.78 25.00 8.76
N GLY A 432 17.28 26.08 8.17
CA GLY A 432 15.86 26.46 8.28
C GLY A 432 14.88 25.33 7.93
N PHE A 433 15.17 24.54 6.89
CA PHE A 433 14.35 23.40 6.44
C PHE A 433 14.34 22.20 7.41
N MET A 434 15.13 22.23 8.49
CA MET A 434 15.22 21.21 9.54
C MET A 434 14.81 21.72 10.93
N THR A 435 14.47 23.00 11.07
CA THR A 435 14.00 23.54 12.35
C THR A 435 12.71 22.86 12.81
N GLY A 436 12.47 22.78 14.11
CA GLY A 436 11.25 22.18 14.67
C GLY A 436 11.21 20.64 14.67
N PHE A 437 12.31 19.97 14.33
CA PHE A 437 12.43 18.52 14.48
C PHE A 437 12.36 18.13 15.95
N LYS A 438 11.49 17.18 16.29
CA LYS A 438 11.45 16.58 17.63
C LYS A 438 11.86 15.12 17.56
N VAL A 439 12.89 14.77 18.31
CA VAL A 439 13.36 13.40 18.47
C VAL A 439 12.88 12.90 19.82
N TYR A 440 12.17 11.78 19.83
CA TYR A 440 11.85 11.03 21.03
C TYR A 440 12.72 9.78 21.04
N PRO A 441 13.81 9.76 21.84
CA PRO A 441 14.72 8.62 21.90
C PRO A 441 13.94 7.32 22.12
N ASN A 442 14.26 6.29 21.34
CA ASN A 442 13.59 4.98 21.37
C ASN A 442 12.09 4.99 21.00
N ILE A 443 11.51 6.11 20.58
CA ILE A 443 10.09 6.21 20.26
C ILE A 443 9.88 6.59 18.80
N GLY A 444 10.58 7.60 18.31
CA GLY A 444 10.51 8.04 16.93
C GLY A 444 10.70 9.55 16.74
N PHE A 445 10.23 10.07 15.61
CA PHE A 445 10.33 11.48 15.25
C PHE A 445 8.94 12.11 15.09
N ASP A 446 8.78 13.32 15.60
CA ASP A 446 7.68 14.20 15.25
C ASP A 446 8.24 15.32 14.36
N LEU A 447 7.88 15.25 13.08
CA LEU A 447 8.29 16.19 12.05
C LEU A 447 7.09 17.03 11.57
N SER A 448 6.06 17.16 12.41
CA SER A 448 4.85 17.96 12.09
C SER A 448 5.10 19.47 11.99
N ALA A 449 6.31 19.93 12.33
CA ALA A 449 6.73 21.34 12.25
C ALA A 449 8.08 21.52 11.53
N ALA A 450 8.54 20.51 10.78
CA ALA A 450 9.81 20.49 10.06
C ALA A 450 9.95 21.65 9.07
N GLY A 451 10.79 22.64 9.41
CA GLY A 451 10.98 23.85 8.63
C GLY A 451 9.68 24.61 8.36
N GLY A 452 8.74 24.57 9.33
CA GLY A 452 7.41 25.14 9.19
C GLY A 452 6.44 24.32 8.33
N ASN A 453 6.78 23.07 8.00
CA ASN A 453 5.91 22.16 7.26
C ASN A 453 5.56 20.93 8.10
N ASP A 454 4.36 20.39 7.90
CA ASP A 454 3.94 19.14 8.53
C ASP A 454 4.40 17.94 7.71
N MET A 455 5.56 17.34 8.03
CA MET A 455 6.01 16.10 7.39
C MET A 455 5.37 14.84 7.99
N GLY A 456 4.58 14.98 9.06
CA GLY A 456 3.99 13.87 9.80
C GLY A 456 4.87 13.33 10.93
N ILE A 457 4.43 12.19 11.47
CA ILE A 457 5.03 11.50 12.61
C ILE A 457 5.58 10.16 12.16
N PHE A 458 6.81 9.85 12.59
CA PHE A 458 7.55 8.66 12.21
C PHE A 458 7.85 7.80 13.45
N PRO A 459 6.96 6.87 13.80
CA PRO A 459 7.17 5.96 14.93
C PRO A 459 8.33 4.98 14.70
N GLY A 460 8.99 4.56 15.78
CA GLY A 460 9.90 3.41 15.83
C GLY A 460 9.19 2.14 15.39
N THR A 461 9.51 1.62 14.21
CA THR A 461 8.81 0.49 13.59
C THR A 461 9.52 -0.84 13.74
N GLY A 462 10.78 -0.82 14.17
CA GLY A 462 11.70 -1.93 13.97
C GLY A 462 11.91 -2.26 12.50
N GLN A 463 12.67 -3.32 12.24
CA GLN A 463 12.98 -3.81 10.90
C GLN A 463 13.37 -5.29 10.92
N LEU A 464 13.20 -5.94 9.77
CA LEU A 464 13.66 -7.31 9.52
C LEU A 464 14.86 -7.24 8.57
N ILE A 465 16.06 -7.51 9.09
CA ILE A 465 17.28 -7.54 8.29
C ILE A 465 17.89 -8.92 8.42
N ARG A 466 18.22 -9.58 7.30
CA ARG A 466 18.84 -10.91 7.37
C ARG A 466 20.25 -10.90 7.99
N GLY A 467 21.09 -9.96 7.56
CA GLY A 467 22.48 -9.81 8.02
C GLY A 467 22.66 -9.07 9.34
N ALA A 468 21.58 -8.66 10.01
CA ALA A 468 21.61 -8.05 11.34
C ALA A 468 20.57 -8.75 12.22
N HIS A 469 20.72 -8.72 13.54
CA HIS A 469 19.78 -9.38 14.46
C HIS A 469 19.48 -10.86 14.08
N LEU A 470 20.42 -11.57 13.45
CA LEU A 470 20.26 -12.97 13.02
C LEU A 470 19.04 -13.24 12.11
N GLY A 471 18.62 -12.25 11.30
CA GLY A 471 17.44 -12.41 10.44
C GLY A 471 16.12 -12.37 11.19
N GLN A 472 16.14 -11.74 12.36
CA GLN A 472 15.00 -11.58 13.25
C GLN A 472 14.49 -10.14 13.23
N TYR A 473 13.28 -9.94 13.74
CA TYR A 473 12.76 -8.61 14.01
C TYR A 473 13.69 -7.90 15.01
N SER A 474 14.13 -6.69 14.65
CA SER A 474 14.87 -5.81 15.54
C SER A 474 13.95 -5.25 16.62
N ASP A 475 14.49 -4.58 17.64
CA ASP A 475 13.62 -3.84 18.54
C ASP A 475 12.87 -2.70 17.82
N GLN A 476 11.81 -2.26 18.48
CA GLN A 476 10.87 -1.21 18.13
C GLN A 476 11.46 0.22 18.18
N HIS A 477 12.75 0.37 18.50
CA HIS A 477 13.40 1.68 18.60
C HIS A 477 14.01 2.11 17.28
N HIS A 478 14.30 1.17 16.38
CA HIS A 478 14.74 1.47 15.02
C HIS A 478 13.59 1.98 14.16
N ILE A 479 13.91 2.90 13.25
CA ILE A 479 13.00 3.36 12.20
C ILE A 479 13.59 2.99 10.86
N ALA A 480 12.77 2.32 10.04
CA ALA A 480 13.10 2.04 8.65
C ALA A 480 11.97 2.53 7.77
N LEU A 481 12.26 3.51 6.90
CA LEU A 481 11.33 4.00 5.91
C LEU A 481 11.60 3.31 4.59
N TRP A 482 10.53 2.76 4.00
CA TRP A 482 10.61 2.06 2.72
C TRP A 482 9.93 2.87 1.63
N THR A 483 10.52 2.83 0.44
CA THR A 483 9.92 3.40 -0.76
C THR A 483 9.67 2.30 -1.80
N ALA A 484 8.85 2.63 -2.79
CA ALA A 484 8.65 1.82 -3.98
C ALA A 484 9.90 1.78 -4.86
N THR A 485 10.82 2.73 -4.71
CA THR A 485 12.08 2.75 -5.46
C THR A 485 13.08 1.83 -4.80
N MET A 486 13.46 0.77 -5.49
CA MET A 486 14.58 -0.07 -5.05
C MET A 486 15.88 0.65 -5.41
N THR A 487 16.32 1.56 -4.53
CA THR A 487 17.68 2.11 -4.63
C THR A 487 18.66 0.96 -4.46
N GLY A 488 19.59 0.77 -5.40
CA GLY A 488 20.56 -0.32 -5.31
C GLY A 488 21.22 -0.32 -3.93
N ILE A 489 21.06 -1.38 -3.14
CA ILE A 489 21.63 -1.49 -1.78
C ILE A 489 21.13 -0.39 -0.81
N LEU A 490 20.08 -0.71 -0.06
CA LEU A 490 19.69 -0.11 1.23
C LEU A 490 20.16 1.34 1.49
N ILE A 491 19.24 2.30 1.36
CA ILE A 491 19.29 3.51 2.18
C ILE A 491 19.09 3.04 3.63
N ARG A 492 20.19 2.78 4.34
CA ARG A 492 20.18 2.70 5.80
C ARG A 492 20.27 4.13 6.31
N HIS A 493 19.14 4.70 6.72
CA HIS A 493 19.20 5.64 7.84
C HIS A 493 19.46 4.81 9.09
N ARG A 494 20.75 4.57 9.41
CA ARG A 494 21.14 4.30 10.79
C ARG A 494 21.19 5.66 11.48
N GLN A 495 20.37 5.84 12.51
CA GLN A 495 20.74 6.65 13.65
C GLN A 495 21.06 5.72 14.79
#